data_AF-A0A3N5US07-F1
#
_entry.id   AF-A0A3N5US07-F1
#
_cell.length_a   1.000
_cell.length_b   1.000
_cell.length_c   1.000
_cell.angle_alpha   90.00
_cell.angle_beta   90.00
_cell.angle_gamma   90.00
#
_symmetry.space_group_name_H-M   'P 1'
#
loop_
_entity.id
_entity.type
_entity.pdbx_description
1 polymer ?
#
loop_
_entity_poly.entity_id
_entity_poly.type
_entity_poly.pdbx_seq_one_letter_code
_entity_poly.pdbx_strand_id
1 'polypeptide(L)' 'MREKWGELTDDELDQIAGKRDKLAGVLQEKYGYGQMEAEREIDDFLEHWEE' A
#
# COMPACT_ATOMS: atom_id res chain seq x y z
N MET A 1 2.47 -7.40 -9.58
CA MET A 1 2.02 -6.74 -8.33
C MET A 1 2.88 -7.06 -7.11
N ARG A 2 3.30 -8.31 -6.85
CA ARG A 2 4.24 -8.65 -5.75
C ARG A 2 5.57 -7.90 -5.75
N GLU A 3 5.94 -7.25 -6.85
CA GLU A 3 7.24 -6.59 -6.99
C GLU A 3 7.25 -5.14 -6.49
N LYS A 4 6.11 -4.44 -6.48
CA LYS A 4 6.07 -3.02 -6.09
C LYS A 4 6.32 -2.84 -4.60
N TRP A 5 5.71 -3.69 -3.77
CA TRP A 5 5.86 -3.68 -2.33
C TRP A 5 6.43 -5.00 -1.82
N GLY A 6 7.59 -5.43 -2.35
CA GLY A 6 8.21 -6.72 -1.98
C GLY A 6 8.54 -6.90 -0.49
N GLU A 7 8.42 -5.85 0.34
CA GLU A 7 8.53 -5.92 1.81
C GLU A 7 7.18 -6.06 2.53
N LEU A 8 6.07 -6.00 1.80
CA LEU A 8 4.72 -6.20 2.31
C LEU A 8 4.18 -7.50 1.74
N THR A 9 3.78 -8.39 2.63
CA THR A 9 3.20 -9.67 2.25
C THR A 9 1.76 -9.47 1.78
N ASP A 10 1.27 -10.27 0.84
CA ASP A 10 -0.14 -10.23 0.39
C ASP A 10 -1.11 -10.21 1.59
N ASP A 11 -0.85 -10.99 2.65
CA ASP A 11 -1.66 -11.00 3.90
C ASP A 11 -1.65 -9.67 4.67
N GLU A 12 -0.52 -8.96 4.68
CA GLU A 12 -0.43 -7.64 5.31
C GLU A 12 -1.24 -6.64 4.48
N LEU A 13 -1.12 -6.73 3.16
CA LEU A 13 -1.86 -5.87 2.25
C LEU A 13 -3.36 -6.14 2.34
N ASP A 14 -3.79 -7.38 2.50
CA ASP A 14 -5.19 -7.77 2.71
C ASP A 14 -5.76 -7.19 4.01
N GLN A 15 -5.00 -7.30 5.10
CA GLN A 15 -5.38 -6.73 6.40
C GLN A 15 -5.42 -5.19 6.38
N ILE A 16 -4.64 -4.59 5.48
CA ILE A 16 -4.50 -3.15 5.35
C ILE A 16 -5.39 -2.57 4.23
N ALA A 17 -5.87 -3.37 3.28
CA ALA A 17 -6.71 -2.94 2.16
C ALA A 17 -8.01 -2.25 2.66
N GLY A 18 -8.55 -2.69 3.80
CA GLY A 18 -9.67 -2.01 4.47
C GLY A 18 -9.30 -0.74 5.25
N LYS A 19 -8.02 -0.36 5.31
CA LYS A 19 -7.46 0.71 6.15
C LYS A 19 -6.38 1.50 5.41
N ARG A 20 -6.81 2.32 4.44
CA ARG A 20 -5.97 3.27 3.66
C ARG A 20 -4.94 4.03 4.51
N ASP A 21 -5.38 4.62 5.62
CA ASP A 21 -4.49 5.40 6.53
C ASP A 21 -3.33 4.57 7.08
N LYS A 22 -3.58 3.29 7.35
CA LYS A 22 -2.57 2.38 7.89
C LYS A 22 -1.55 2.01 6.83
N LEU A 23 -1.98 1.82 5.58
CA LEU A 23 -1.08 1.60 4.45
C LEU A 23 -0.21 2.83 4.20
N ALA A 24 -0.80 4.02 4.28
CA ALA A 24 -0.08 5.27 4.08
C ALA A 24 1.03 5.45 5.12
N GLY A 25 0.77 5.10 6.39
CA GLY A 25 1.78 5.10 7.45
C GLY A 25 2.90 4.09 7.19
N VAL A 26 2.56 2.86 6.79
CA VAL A 26 3.56 1.83 6.47
C VAL A 26 4.42 2.22 5.27
N LEU A 27 3.82 2.82 4.25
CA LEU A 27 4.52 3.31 3.06
C LEU A 27 5.43 4.50 3.38
N GLN A 28 5.00 5.41 4.26
CA GLN A 28 5.85 6.48 4.78
C GLN A 28 7.03 5.92 5.60
N GLU A 29 6.82 4.92 6.45
CA GLU A 29 7.84 4.38 7.34
C GLU A 29 8.85 3.46 6.62
N LYS A 30 8.38 2.54 5.75
CA LYS A 30 9.24 1.59 5.04
C LYS A 30 9.91 2.19 3.81
N TYR A 31 9.11 2.91 3.00
CA TYR A 31 9.55 3.39 1.70
C TYR A 31 9.90 4.89 1.69
N GLY A 32 9.62 5.62 2.78
CA GLY A 32 9.91 7.05 2.86
C GLY A 32 9.00 7.90 1.97
N TYR A 33 7.87 7.36 1.52
CA TYR A 33 6.99 8.08 0.62
C TYR A 33 6.34 9.29 1.29
N GLY A 34 6.15 10.36 0.54
CA GLY A 34 5.33 11.49 1.00
C GLY A 34 3.85 11.10 1.02
N GLN A 35 3.03 11.84 1.77
CA GLN A 35 1.59 11.55 1.93
C GLN A 35 0.86 11.35 0.59
N MET A 36 1.06 12.27 -0.38
CA MET A 36 0.45 12.16 -1.72
C MET A 36 0.95 10.94 -2.52
N GLU A 37 2.19 10.54 -2.31
CA GLU A 37 2.81 9.45 -3.06
C GLU A 37 2.39 8.10 -2.49
N ALA A 38 2.32 8.01 -1.15
CA ALA A 38 1.71 6.90 -0.45
C ALA A 38 0.24 6.74 -0.86
N GLU A 39 -0.57 7.81 -0.84
CA GLU A 39 -1.98 7.75 -1.28
C GLU A 39 -2.11 7.28 -2.73
N ARG A 40 -1.29 7.80 -3.66
CA ARG A 40 -1.33 7.35 -5.07
C ARG A 40 -1.02 5.87 -5.24
N GLU A 41 0.01 5.38 -4.55
CA GLU A 41 0.40 3.97 -4.60
C GLU A 41 -0.67 3.07 -3.98
N ILE A 42 -1.37 3.53 -2.96
CA ILE A 42 -2.50 2.81 -2.36
C ILE A 42 -3.68 2.76 -3.31
N ASP A 43 -4.00 3.87 -3.97
CA ASP A 43 -5.10 3.94 -4.94
C ASP A 43 -4.84 2.98 -6.11
N ASP A 44 -3.63 3.01 -6.67
CA ASP A 44 -3.19 2.10 -7.74
C ASP A 44 -3.24 0.63 -7.28
N PHE A 45 -2.84 0.36 -6.04
CA PHE A 45 -2.89 -0.97 -5.46
C PHE A 45 -4.32 -1.48 -5.26
N LEU A 46 -5.22 -0.65 -4.73
CA LEU A 46 -6.62 -1.01 -4.48
C LEU A 46 -7.40 -1.20 -5.80
N GLU A 47 -7.13 -0.38 -6.82
CA GLU A 47 -7.76 -0.50 -8.13
C GLU A 47 -7.42 -1.83 -8.80
N HIS A 48 -6.16 -2.27 -8.73
CA HIS A 48 -5.73 -3.54 -9.31
C HIS A 48 -6.04 -4.77 -8.44
N TRP A 49 -6.50 -4.58 -7.19
CA TRP A 49 -6.87 -5.68 -6.29
C TRP A 49 -8.33 -6.10 -6.41
N GLU A 50 -9.19 -5.29 -7.04
CA GLU A 50 -10.59 -5.62 -7.29
C GLU A 50 -10.84 -6.35 -8.64
N GLU A 51 -9.81 -6.68 -9.43
CA GLU A 51 -9.90 -7.46 -10.68
C GLU A 51 -9.55 -8.96 -10.55
#